data_AF-A0A436G8K6-F1
#
_entry.id   AF-A0A436G8K6-F1
#
_cell.length_a   1.000
_cell.length_b   1.000
_cell.length_c   1.000
_cell.angle_alpha   90.00
_cell.angle_beta   90.00
_cell.angle_gamma   90.00
#
_symmetry.space_group_name_H-M   'P 1'
#
loop_
_entity.id
_entity.type
_entity.pdbx_description
1 polymer ?
#
loop_
_entity_poly.entity_id
_entity_poly.type
_entity_poly.pdbx_seq_one_letter_code
_entity_poly.pdbx_strand_id
1 'polypeptide(L)' 'STETIASGKYPVSRPLFFYVKKAHLGVVPGLKEYVEFFLDDQMVGPESPLAEYGLVAAPDAERQAQRDAFAAGKSM' A
#
# COMPACT_ATOMS: atom_id res chain seq x y z
N SER A 1 8.79 0.72 18.65
CA SER A 1 9.58 0.03 17.59
C SER A 1 8.77 0.01 16.30
N THR A 2 9.36 -0.40 15.18
CA THR A 2 8.62 -0.64 13.93
C THR A 2 7.53 -1.71 14.12
N GLU A 3 7.80 -2.74 14.90
CA GLU A 3 6.84 -3.80 15.26
C GLU A 3 5.59 -3.27 15.98
N THR A 4 5.73 -2.33 16.93
CA THR A 4 4.58 -1.73 17.61
C THR A 4 3.75 -0.84 16.70
N ILE A 5 4.35 -0.27 15.65
CA ILE A 5 3.66 0.53 14.64
C ILE A 5 2.91 -0.38 13.66
N ALA A 6 3.58 -1.39 13.11
CA ALA A 6 2.99 -2.35 12.18
C ALA A 6 1.84 -3.17 12.81
N SER A 7 1.89 -3.41 14.12
CA SER A 7 0.81 -4.08 14.87
C SER A 7 -0.31 -3.12 15.35
N GLY A 8 -0.21 -1.82 15.08
CA GLY A 8 -1.19 -0.81 15.51
C GLY A 8 -1.22 -0.53 17.03
N LYS A 9 -0.30 -1.11 17.81
CA LYS A 9 -0.20 -0.91 19.26
C LYS A 9 0.33 0.47 19.63
N TYR A 10 1.05 1.12 18.73
CA TYR A 10 1.55 2.48 18.93
C TYR A 10 0.44 3.50 18.54
N PRO A 11 -0.16 4.21 19.51
CA PRO A 11 -1.42 4.94 19.27
C PRO A 11 -1.26 6.20 18.40
N VAL A 12 -0.03 6.66 18.18
CA VAL A 12 0.25 7.89 17.41
C VAL A 12 0.51 7.59 15.93
N SER A 13 0.84 6.35 15.57
CA SER A 13 1.02 6.01 14.16
C SER A 13 -0.31 6.06 13.41
N ARG A 14 -0.25 6.49 12.15
CA ARG A 14 -1.43 6.58 11.29
C ARG A 14 -1.15 5.85 9.98
N PRO A 15 -2.08 5.00 9.51
CA PRO A 15 -1.96 4.41 8.18
C PRO A 15 -2.03 5.51 7.13
N LEU A 16 -1.17 5.39 6.12
CA LEU A 16 -1.22 6.22 4.92
C LEU A 16 -2.12 5.52 3.90
N PHE A 17 -3.11 6.23 3.37
CA PHE A 17 -4.03 5.71 2.37
C PHE A 17 -3.73 6.30 1.00
N PHE A 18 -3.82 5.45 -0.02
CA PHE A 18 -3.68 5.84 -1.42
C PHE A 18 -5.02 5.61 -2.14
N TYR A 19 -5.69 6.70 -2.52
CA TYR A 19 -7.04 6.65 -3.08
C TYR A 19 -7.02 6.72 -4.59
N VAL A 20 -7.73 5.80 -5.24
CA VAL A 20 -7.82 5.72 -6.69
C VAL A 20 -9.28 5.60 -7.10
N LYS A 21 -9.70 6.41 -8.07
CA LYS A 21 -11.03 6.27 -8.65
C LYS A 21 -11.04 5.09 -9.63
N LYS A 22 -11.75 4.01 -9.26
CA LYS A 22 -11.88 2.81 -10.12
C LYS A 22 -12.37 3.14 -11.53
N ALA A 23 -13.28 4.10 -11.68
CA ALA A 23 -13.79 4.54 -12.99
C ALA A 23 -12.71 5.10 -13.94
N HIS A 24 -11.54 5.48 -13.42
CA HIS A 24 -10.44 6.00 -14.21
C HIS A 24 -9.45 4.91 -14.65
N LEU A 25 -9.54 3.70 -14.08
CA LEU A 25 -8.72 2.57 -14.51
C LEU A 25 -9.12 2.18 -15.94
N GLY A 26 -8.15 2.19 -16.86
CA GLY A 26 -8.37 1.91 -18.29
C GLY A 26 -8.82 3.12 -19.12
N VAL A 27 -9.12 4.27 -18.50
CA VAL A 27 -9.40 5.53 -19.20
C VAL A 27 -8.20 6.47 -19.12
N VAL A 28 -7.58 6.57 -17.95
CA VAL A 28 -6.35 7.33 -17.75
C VAL A 28 -5.15 6.44 -18.07
N PRO A 29 -4.36 6.76 -19.11
CA PRO A 29 -3.20 5.96 -19.49
C PRO A 29 -2.20 5.88 -18.34
N GLY A 30 -1.67 4.69 -18.06
CA GLY A 30 -0.64 4.47 -17.04
C GLY A 30 -1.16 4.44 -15.59
N LEU A 31 -2.44 4.75 -15.33
CA LEU A 31 -2.94 4.81 -13.96
C LEU A 31 -2.96 3.42 -13.31
N LYS A 32 -3.30 2.37 -14.07
CA LYS A 32 -3.33 1.02 -13.53
C LYS A 32 -1.90 0.59 -13.12
N GLU A 33 -0.94 0.80 -14.01
CA GLU A 33 0.46 0.45 -13.82
C GLU A 33 1.08 1.24 -12.66
N TYR A 34 0.70 2.51 -12.49
CA TYR A 34 1.12 3.33 -11.35
C TYR A 34 0.63 2.76 -10.02
N VAL A 35 -0.63 2.32 -9.96
CA VAL A 35 -1.19 1.70 -8.73
C VAL A 35 -0.52 0.36 -8.45
N GLU A 36 -0.30 -0.46 -9.48
CA GLU A 36 0.41 -1.74 -9.35
C GLU A 36 1.82 -1.56 -8.81
N PHE A 37 2.56 -0.57 -9.32
CA PHE A 37 3.89 -0.23 -8.81
C PHE A 37 3.87 0.18 -7.33
N PHE A 38 2.88 0.96 -6.89
CA PHE A 38 2.76 1.36 -5.48
C PHE A 38 2.20 0.27 -4.55
N LEU A 39 1.76 -0.87 -5.09
CA LEU A 39 1.40 -2.07 -4.31
C LEU A 39 2.53 -3.12 -4.31
N ASP A 40 3.58 -2.91 -5.10
CA ASP A 40 4.72 -3.80 -5.22
C ASP A 40 5.58 -3.78 -3.96
N ASP A 41 6.11 -4.94 -3.57
CA ASP A 41 6.96 -5.05 -2.38
C ASP A 41 8.27 -4.25 -2.51
N GLN A 42 8.76 -4.00 -3.73
CA GLN A 42 9.89 -3.09 -3.97
C GLN A 42 9.59 -1.65 -3.52
N MET A 43 8.31 -1.25 -3.48
CA MET A 43 7.90 0.11 -3.11
C MET A 43 7.37 0.20 -1.68
N VAL A 44 6.65 -0.81 -1.18
CA VAL A 44 6.00 -0.77 0.15
C VAL A 44 6.52 -1.80 1.16
N GLY A 45 7.47 -2.65 0.77
CA GLY A 45 8.04 -3.67 1.63
C GLY A 45 9.05 -3.14 2.68
N PRO A 46 9.57 -4.01 3.55
CA PRO A 46 10.48 -3.62 4.63
C PRO A 46 11.82 -3.04 4.16
N GLU A 47 12.26 -3.36 2.95
CA GLU A 47 13.51 -2.88 2.33
C GLU A 47 13.25 -1.82 1.25
N SER A 48 12.07 -1.19 1.27
CA SER A 48 11.68 -0.27 0.20
C SER A 48 12.19 1.16 0.43
N PRO A 49 12.19 2.00 -0.63
CA PRO A 49 12.47 3.43 -0.48
C PRO A 49 11.54 4.11 0.53
N LEU A 50 10.28 3.68 0.64
CA LEU A 50 9.36 4.23 1.64
C LEU A 50 9.80 3.94 3.08
N ALA A 51 10.39 2.76 3.32
CA ALA A 51 10.99 2.44 4.61
C ALA A 51 12.22 3.33 4.89
N GLU A 52 13.06 3.57 3.89
CA GLU A 52 14.19 4.51 3.99
C GLU A 52 13.72 5.96 4.25
N TYR A 53 12.56 6.33 3.72
CA TYR A 53 11.93 7.64 3.94
C TYR A 53 11.20 7.74 5.29
N GLY A 54 11.26 6.70 6.13
CA GLY A 54 10.73 6.71 7.48
C GLY A 54 9.28 6.25 7.61
N LEU A 55 8.70 5.66 6.56
CA LEU A 55 7.44 4.91 6.69
C LEU A 55 7.70 3.53 7.28
N VAL A 56 6.66 2.95 7.88
CA VAL A 56 6.70 1.58 8.38
C VAL A 56 5.89 0.71 7.44
N ALA A 57 6.52 -0.33 6.89
CA ALA A 57 5.85 -1.31 6.06
C ALA A 57 4.70 -1.97 6.84
N ALA A 58 3.52 -2.02 6.23
CA ALA A 58 2.41 -2.78 6.78
C ALA A 58 2.77 -4.29 6.83
N PRO A 59 2.12 -5.09 7.70
CA PRO A 59 2.33 -6.53 7.75
C PRO A 59 2.14 -7.19 6.37
N ASP A 60 2.88 -8.27 6.12
CA ASP A 60 2.86 -8.94 4.81
C ASP A 60 1.46 -9.38 4.36
N ALA A 61 0.69 -9.95 5.30
CA ALA A 61 -0.70 -10.34 5.06
C ALA A 61 -1.60 -9.16 4.65
N GLU A 62 -1.35 -7.97 5.20
CA GLU A 62 -2.12 -6.77 4.85
C GLU A 62 -1.72 -6.28 3.45
N ARG A 63 -0.42 -6.21 3.13
CA ARG A 63 0.05 -5.85 1.78
C ARG A 63 -0.50 -6.80 0.72
N GLN A 64 -0.49 -8.11 1.00
CA GLN A 64 -1.07 -9.11 0.10
C GLN A 64 -2.59 -8.93 -0.08
N ALA A 65 -3.32 -8.67 1.01
CA ALA A 65 -4.75 -8.41 0.93
C ALA A 65 -5.08 -7.17 0.06
N GLN A 66 -4.24 -6.12 0.09
CA GLN A 66 -4.42 -4.96 -0.78
C GLN A 66 -4.18 -5.29 -2.25
N ARG A 67 -3.13 -6.07 -2.57
CA ARG A 67 -2.88 -6.56 -3.93
C ARG A 67 -4.05 -7.38 -4.47
N ASP A 68 -4.55 -8.31 -3.66
CA ASP A 68 -5.68 -9.16 -4.03
C ASP A 68 -6.97 -8.33 -4.22
N ALA A 69 -7.22 -7.35 -3.35
CA ALA A 69 -8.38 -6.46 -3.46
C ALA A 69 -8.32 -5.61 -4.75
N PHE A 70 -7.14 -5.10 -5.11
CA PHE A 70 -6.96 -4.34 -6.35
C PHE A 70 -7.12 -5.23 -7.59
N ALA A 71 -6.52 -6.43 -7.60
CA ALA A 71 -6.66 -7.40 -8.69
C ALA A 71 -8.12 -7.85 -8.89
N ALA A 72 -8.86 -8.03 -7.81
CA ALA A 72 -10.29 -8.32 -7.83
C ALA A 72 -11.17 -7.10 -8.19
N GLY A 73 -10.58 -5.91 -8.30
CA GLY A 73 -11.29 -4.66 -8.58
C GLY A 73 -12.29 -4.27 -7.49
N LYS A 74 -12.06 -4.65 -6.23
CA LYS A 74 -12.94 -4.24 -5.12
C LYS A 74 -12.82 -2.73 -4.88
N SER A 75 -13.96 -2.08 -4.68
CA SER A 75 -14.00 -0.76 -4.06
C SER A 75 -14.00 -0.94 -2.54
N MET A 76 -13.00 -0.39 -1.86
CA MET A 76 -13.01 -0.24 -0.39
C MET A 76 -13.48 1.15 -0.01
#